data_AF-A0A2S9CN21-F1
#
_entry.id   AF-A0A2S9CN21-F1
#
_cell.length_a   1.000
_cell.length_b   1.000
_cell.length_c   1.000
_cell.angle_alpha   90.00
_cell.angle_beta   90.00
_cell.angle_gamma   90.00
#
_symmetry.space_group_name_H-M   'P 1'
#
loop_
_entity.id
_entity.type
_entity.pdbx_description
1 polymer ?
#
loop_
_entity_poly.entity_id
_entity_poly.type
_entity_poly.pdbx_seq_one_letter_code
_entity_poly.pdbx_strand_id
1 'polypeptide(L)' 'MVSTVTIYKNAGIIKIDEVSFCPKKFSDITIEGGHPDGPVWSLGAARAVISIADANLLVASGVTDNR' A
#
# COMPACT_ATOMS: atom_id res chain seq x y z
N MET A 1 -15.00 -1.08 -0.17
CA MET A 1 -14.68 0.03 -1.11
C MET A 1 -13.17 0.06 -1.28
N VAL A 2 -12.70 0.12 -2.53
CA VAL A 2 -11.27 0.07 -2.87
C VAL A 2 -10.70 1.49 -2.93
N SER A 3 -9.60 1.73 -2.21
CA SER A 3 -8.88 3.00 -2.19
C SER A 3 -7.89 3.11 -3.35
N THR A 4 -7.70 4.33 -3.85
CA THR A 4 -6.74 4.63 -4.92
C THR A 4 -5.35 4.88 -4.33
N VAL A 5 -4.31 4.25 -4.89
CA VAL A 5 -2.93 4.42 -4.40
C VAL A 5 -2.11 5.25 -5.38
N THR A 6 -1.45 6.29 -4.86
CA THR A 6 -0.44 7.06 -5.61
C THR A 6 0.90 6.97 -4.90
N ILE A 7 1.95 6.54 -5.62
CA ILE A 7 3.29 6.38 -5.07
C ILE A 7 4.20 7.50 -5.58
N TYR A 8 4.72 8.32 -4.68
CA TYR A 8 5.73 9.33 -4.96
C TYR A 8 7.11 8.78 -4.58
N LYS A 9 7.66 7.92 -5.45
CA LYS A 9 8.94 7.22 -5.20
C LYS A 9 10.09 8.15 -4.81
N ASN A 10 10.21 9.30 -5.49
CA ASN A 10 11.31 10.23 -5.26
C ASN A 10 11.21 10.98 -3.91
N ALA A 11 10.00 11.06 -3.34
CA ALA A 11 9.74 11.69 -2.05
C ALA A 11 9.59 10.68 -0.91
N GLY A 12 9.52 9.37 -1.21
CA GLY A 12 9.23 8.33 -0.22
C GLY A 12 7.81 8.42 0.36
N ILE A 13 6.86 8.99 -0.39
CA ILE A 13 5.48 9.22 0.08
C ILE A 13 4.53 8.28 -0.66
N ILE A 14 3.59 7.68 0.07
CA ILE A 14 2.47 6.94 -0.49
C ILE A 14 1.20 7.64 -0.09
N LYS A 15 0.38 7.98 -1.06
CA LYS A 15 -0.94 8.56 -0.85
C LYS A 15 -1.99 7.52 -1.12
N ILE A 16 -2.87 7.29 -0.15
CA ILE A 16 -4.03 6.41 -0.28
C ILE A 16 -5.26 7.29 -0.15
N ASP A 17 -6.01 7.39 -1.24
CA ASP A 17 -7.07 8.39 -1.44
C ASP A 17 -6.53 9.81 -1.16
N GLU A 18 -6.95 10.43 -0.05
CA GLU A 18 -6.50 11.76 0.37
C GLU A 18 -5.43 11.73 1.48
N VAL A 19 -5.18 10.57 2.08
CA VAL A 19 -4.26 10.43 3.21
C VAL A 19 -2.85 10.15 2.71
N SER A 20 -1.89 10.96 3.15
CA SER A 20 -0.48 10.80 2.79
C SER A 20 0.29 10.11 3.92
N PHE A 21 1.01 9.06 3.57
CA PHE A 21 1.86 8.30 4.46
C PHE A 21 3.32 8.48 4.04
N CYS A 22 4.18 8.83 4.99
CA CYS A 22 5.63 8.92 4.81
C CYS A 22 6.31 7.76 5.55
N PRO A 23 6.31 6.54 4.98
CA PRO A 23 7.05 5.41 5.55
C PRO A 23 8.55 5.73 5.59
N LYS A 24 9.25 5.31 6.64
CA LYS A 24 10.72 5.43 6.69
C LYS A 24 11.38 4.53 5.65
N LYS A 25 10.81 3.34 5.41
CA LYS A 25 11.21 2.42 4.35
C LYS A 25 9.98 1.76 3.72
N PHE A 26 10.04 1.49 2.41
CA PHE A 26 8.97 0.75 1.74
C PHE A 26 8.82 -0.68 2.27
N SER A 27 9.86 -1.26 2.86
CA SER A 27 9.82 -2.56 3.54
C SER A 27 8.99 -2.57 4.83
N ASP A 28 8.68 -1.41 5.41
CA ASP A 28 7.83 -1.31 6.61
C ASP A 28 6.34 -1.51 6.26
N ILE A 29 6.05 -1.52 4.97
CA ILE A 29 4.71 -1.73 4.43
C ILE A 29 4.57 -3.21 4.11
N THR A 30 3.40 -3.73 4.44
CA THR A 30 2.99 -5.08 4.09
C THR A 30 1.71 -5.03 3.28
N ILE A 31 1.58 -5.94 2.34
CA ILE A 31 0.32 -6.21 1.65
C ILE A 31 -0.19 -7.54 2.16
N GLU A 32 -1.35 -7.53 2.79
CA GLU A 32 -2.02 -8.71 3.31
C GLU A 32 -3.16 -9.13 2.36
N GLY A 33 -3.38 -10.43 2.24
CA GLY A 33 -4.55 -11.00 1.57
C GLY A 33 -5.75 -11.15 2.52
N GLY A 34 -6.90 -11.57 1.97
CA GLY A 34 -8.03 -12.05 2.79
C GLY A 34 -9.23 -11.12 2.90
N HIS A 35 -9.22 -9.93 2.27
CA HIS A 35 -10.42 -9.09 2.16
C HIS A 35 -11.15 -9.33 0.83
N PRO A 36 -12.50 -9.49 0.82
CA PRO A 36 -13.25 -9.83 -0.39
C PRO A 36 -13.18 -8.75 -1.49
N ASP A 37 -12.99 -7.48 -1.11
CA ASP A 37 -12.86 -6.37 -2.06
C ASP A 37 -11.43 -6.20 -2.66
N GLY A 38 -10.42 -6.90 -2.15
CA GLY A 38 -9.04 -6.81 -2.67
C GLY A 38 -7.93 -6.91 -1.62
N PRO A 39 -6.66 -6.76 -2.04
CA PRO A 39 -5.51 -6.69 -1.13
C PRO A 39 -5.63 -5.60 -0.06
N VAL A 40 -5.09 -5.86 1.12
CA VAL A 40 -5.03 -4.89 2.22
C VAL A 40 -3.61 -4.37 2.34
N TRP A 41 -3.42 -3.09 2.06
CA TRP A 41 -2.19 -2.38 2.41
C TRP A 41 -2.15 -2.12 3.91
N SER A 42 -1.01 -2.38 4.55
CA SER A 42 -0.79 -2.11 5.97
C SER A 42 0.57 -1.46 6.24
N LEU A 43 0.55 -0.40 7.05
CA LEU A 43 1.73 0.27 7.59
C LEU A 43 1.49 0.53 9.09
N GLY A 44 2.03 -0.35 9.93
CA GLY A 44 1.76 -0.32 11.37
C GLY A 44 0.28 -0.48 11.68
N ALA A 45 -0.34 0.50 12.35
CA ALA A 45 -1.77 0.48 12.66
C ALA A 45 -2.68 0.93 11.50
N ALA A 46 -2.12 1.55 10.46
CA ALA A 46 -2.88 2.00 9.31
C ALA A 46 -3.12 0.83 8.35
N ARG A 47 -4.37 0.67 7.90
CA ARG A 47 -4.80 -0.37 6.96
C ARG A 47 -5.77 0.21 5.94
N ALA A 48 -5.62 -0.18 4.68
CA ALA A 48 -6.50 0.24 3.60
C ALA A 48 -6.65 -0.86 2.55
N VAL A 49 -7.86 -1.04 2.00
CA VAL A 49 -8.10 -2.00 0.92
C VAL A 49 -7.76 -1.31 -0.40
N ILE A 50 -6.87 -1.91 -1.18
CA ILE A 50 -6.35 -1.35 -2.43
C ILE A 50 -6.61 -2.30 -3.60
N SER A 51 -6.49 -1.79 -4.82
CA SER A 51 -6.67 -2.63 -6.01
C SER A 51 -5.50 -3.59 -6.19
N ILE A 52 -5.72 -4.70 -6.91
CA ILE A 52 -4.64 -5.65 -7.24
C ILE A 52 -3.53 -4.98 -8.06
N ALA A 53 -3.90 -4.06 -8.96
CA ALA A 53 -2.94 -3.32 -9.77
C ALA A 53 -2.03 -2.44 -8.90
N ASP A 54 -2.61 -1.70 -7.96
CA ASP A 54 -1.87 -0.85 -7.03
C ASP A 54 -0.99 -1.66 -6.09
N ALA A 55 -1.50 -2.81 -5.62
CA ALA A 55 -0.73 -3.71 -4.79
C ALA A 55 0.51 -4.21 -5.53
N ASN A 56 0.39 -4.55 -6.82
CA ASN A 56 1.53 -4.98 -7.63
C ASN A 56 2.53 -3.83 -7.88
N LEU A 57 2.06 -2.58 -8.03
CA LEU A 57 2.94 -1.40 -8.12
C LEU A 57 3.73 -1.17 -6.83
N LEU A 58 3.10 -1.39 -5.68
CA LEU A 58 3.74 -1.29 -4.36
C LEU A 58 4.80 -2.38 -4.18
N VAL A 59 4.51 -3.63 -4.55
CA VAL A 59 5.48 -4.73 -4.51
C VAL A 59 6.67 -4.45 -5.43
N ALA A 60 6.42 -3.95 -6.64
CA ALA A 60 7.47 -3.50 -7.56
C ALA A 60 8.28 -2.31 -7.02
N SER A 61 7.79 -1.61 -6.00
CA SER A 61 8.49 -0.52 -5.31
C SER A 61 9.28 -1.00 -4.08
N GLY A 62 9.24 -2.29 -3.76
CA GLY A 62 9.97 -2.90 -2.65
C GLY A 62 9.15 -3.09 -1.37
N VAL A 63 7.81 -3.05 -1.46
CA VAL A 63 6.90 -3.40 -0.36
C VAL A 63 6.86 -4.92 -0.17
N THR A 64 6.73 -5.38 1.07
CA THR A 64 6.61 -6.80 1.39
C THR A 64 5.22 -7.33 1.03
N ASP A 65 5.16 -8.36 0.18
CA ASP A 65 3.92 -9.04 -0.16
C ASP A 65 3.71 -10.28 0.72
N ASN A 66 2.64 -10.29 1.51
CA ASN A 66 2.19 -11.39 2.37
C ASN A 66 0.78 -11.87 1.96
N ARG A 67 0.39 -11.65 0.70
CA ARG A 67 -0.85 -12.17 0.13
C ARG A 67 -0.85 -13.68 -0.06
#